data_AF-A0A1I1EDE0-F1
#
_entry.id   AF-A0A1I1EDE0-F1
#
_cell.length_a   1.000
_cell.length_b   1.000
_cell.length_c   1.000
_cell.angle_alpha   90.00
_cell.angle_beta   90.00
_cell.angle_gamma   90.00
#
_symmetry.space_group_name_H-M   'P 1'
#
loop_
_entity.id
_entity.type
_entity.pdbx_description
1 polymer ?
#
loop_
_entity_poly.entity_id
_entity_poly.type
_entity_poly.pdbx_seq_one_letter_code
_entity_poly.pdbx_strand_id
1 'polypeptide(L)'
;MGFEIAAPVGHTLVLGARTLYPEAVSIFRKDRQVEYVKVGGGIELRTNGSEGLEILAMGKFAPDERAMLQGMIEDFASDVSTVVADGRSYGAMILREGVLTEKRGEVGGVYRLRFGGYEI
;
A
#
# COMPACT_ATOMS: atom_id res chain seq x y z
N MET A 1 16.79 19.00 25.59
CA MET A 1 15.54 18.25 25.69
C MET A 1 15.00 18.13 24.29
N GLY A 2 15.15 16.96 23.66
CA GLY A 2 14.63 16.72 22.31
C GLY A 2 13.14 16.46 22.42
N PHE A 3 12.34 17.16 21.60
CA PHE A 3 10.92 16.86 21.44
C PHE A 3 10.83 15.48 20.79
N GLU A 4 10.48 14.48 21.59
CA GLU A 4 10.12 13.16 21.07
C GLU A 4 8.73 13.33 20.44
N ILE A 5 8.69 13.40 19.11
CA ILE A 5 7.44 13.39 18.35
C ILE A 5 6.83 12.01 18.60
N ALA A 6 5.90 11.93 19.55
CA ALA A 6 5.11 10.74 19.77
C ALA A 6 4.57 10.28 18.40
N ALA A 7 4.81 9.02 18.03
CA ALA A 7 4.26 8.47 16.81
C ALA A 7 2.75 8.77 16.80
N PRO A 8 2.21 9.40 15.74
CA PRO A 8 0.79 9.70 15.69
C PRO A 8 0.04 8.40 15.96
N VAL A 9 -0.95 8.46 16.86
CA VAL A 9 -1.87 7.35 17.13
C VAL A 9 -2.55 7.02 15.79
N GLY A 10 -2.00 6.05 15.08
CA GLY A 10 -2.27 5.82 13.66
C GLY A 10 -1.57 4.57 13.19
N HIS A 11 -1.87 4.16 11.96
CA HIS A 11 -1.26 3.00 11.36
C HIS A 11 0.19 3.32 10.97
N THR A 12 1.06 2.32 11.02
CA THR A 12 2.45 2.46 10.57
C THR A 12 2.65 1.63 9.30
N LEU A 13 3.24 2.22 8.27
CA LEU A 13 3.56 1.54 7.03
C LEU A 13 5.04 1.76 6.68
N VAL A 14 5.85 0.72 6.80
CA VAL A 14 7.27 0.75 6.44
C VAL A 14 7.45 0.18 5.03
N LEU A 15 8.09 0.98 4.17
CA LEU A 15 8.39 0.70 2.77
C LEU A 15 9.91 0.79 2.60
N GLY A 16 10.61 -0.34 2.66
CA GLY A 16 12.07 -0.35 2.65
C GLY A 16 12.66 0.47 3.82
N ALA A 17 13.38 1.55 3.51
CA ALA A 17 14.00 2.44 4.49
C ALA A 17 13.09 3.59 4.96
N ARG A 18 11.89 3.74 4.40
CA ARG A 18 10.97 4.86 4.70
C ARG A 18 9.79 4.37 5.52
N THR A 19 9.31 5.21 6.44
CA THR A 19 8.13 4.93 7.26
C THR A 19 7.08 6.00 7.02
N LEU A 20 5.86 5.57 6.78
CA LEU A 20 4.67 6.39 6.65
C LEU A 20 3.73 6.15 7.83
N TYR A 21 2.93 7.17 8.14
CA TYR A 21 1.92 7.12 9.18
C TYR A 21 0.52 7.34 8.60
N PRO A 22 -0.04 6.36 7.89
CA PRO A 22 -1.39 6.46 7.34
C PRO A 22 -2.47 6.59 8.42
N GLU A 23 -3.52 7.33 8.08
CA GLU A 23 -4.74 7.41 8.89
C GLU A 23 -5.56 6.12 8.83
N ALA A 24 -5.46 5.38 7.71
CA ALA A 24 -6.10 4.07 7.58
C ALA A 24 -5.23 3.11 6.75
N VAL A 25 -5.20 1.85 7.18
CA VAL A 25 -4.63 0.72 6.45
C VAL A 25 -5.66 -0.39 6.33
N SER A 26 -5.88 -0.89 5.11
CA SER A 26 -6.77 -2.03 4.82
C SER A 26 -6.00 -3.12 4.10
N ILE A 27 -6.14 -4.36 4.56
CA ILE A 27 -5.43 -5.53 4.02
C ILE A 27 -6.46 -6.52 3.46
N PHE A 28 -6.31 -6.87 2.19
CA PHE A 28 -7.17 -7.81 1.48
C PHE A 28 -6.38 -9.04 1.07
N ARG A 29 -6.99 -10.20 1.30
CA ARG A 29 -6.46 -11.53 1.02
C ARG A 29 -7.34 -12.17 -0.05
N LYS A 30 -6.82 -12.31 -1.27
CA LYS A 30 -7.55 -12.83 -2.45
C LYS A 30 -7.42 -14.35 -2.59
N ASP A 31 -6.58 -14.99 -1.77
CA ASP A 31 -6.29 -16.42 -1.61
C ASP A 31 -7.54 -17.33 -1.35
N ARG A 32 -8.74 -16.76 -1.29
CA ARG A 32 -10.00 -17.52 -1.08
C ARG A 32 -11.03 -17.42 -2.20
N GLN A 33 -10.78 -16.67 -3.27
CA GLN A 33 -11.71 -16.62 -4.41
C GLN A 33 -11.26 -17.58 -5.51
N VAL A 34 -11.92 -18.74 -5.53
CA VAL A 34 -11.87 -19.67 -6.67
C VAL A 34 -12.81 -19.13 -7.74
N GLU A 35 -12.29 -18.77 -8.92
CA GLU A 35 -13.14 -18.49 -10.08
C GLU A 35 -13.44 -19.79 -10.82
N TYR A 36 -14.74 -20.10 -10.99
CA TYR A 36 -15.21 -21.20 -11.80
C TYR A 36 -15.36 -20.71 -13.25
N VAL A 37 -14.35 -20.93 -14.08
CA VAL A 37 -14.43 -20.56 -15.49
C VAL A 37 -14.97 -21.75 -16.28
N LYS A 38 -16.11 -21.53 -16.95
CA LYS A 38 -16.69 -22.52 -17.87
C LYS A 38 -15.97 -22.42 -19.21
N VAL A 39 -15.03 -23.33 -19.46
CA VAL A 39 -14.32 -23.45 -20.74
C VAL A 39 -14.88 -24.65 -21.49
N GLY A 40 -15.07 -24.53 -22.80
CA GLY A 40 -15.83 -25.47 -23.64
C GLY A 40 -15.63 -26.95 -23.32
N GLY A 41 -16.56 -27.52 -22.55
CA GLY A 41 -16.60 -28.94 -22.17
C GLY A 41 -16.46 -29.25 -20.67
N GLY A 42 -16.05 -28.30 -19.82
CA GLY A 42 -15.85 -28.55 -18.38
C GLY A 42 -15.77 -27.30 -17.51
N ILE A 43 -15.63 -27.51 -16.21
CA ILE A 43 -15.34 -26.46 -15.22
C ILE A 43 -13.86 -26.59 -14.88
N GLU A 44 -13.05 -25.62 -15.31
CA GLU A 44 -11.66 -25.52 -14.83
C GLU A 44 -11.64 -24.71 -13.53
N LEU A 45 -10.97 -25.26 -12.52
CA LEU A 45 -10.58 -24.53 -11.32
C LEU A 45 -9.31 -23.76 -11.66
N ARG A 46 -9.41 -22.43 -11.75
CA ARG A 46 -8.22 -21.57 -11.82
C ARG A 46 -8.08 -20.85 -10.49
N THR A 47 -7.04 -21.20 -9.73
CA THR A 47 -6.50 -20.29 -8.73
C THR A 47 -5.98 -19.08 -9.47
N ASN A 48 -6.44 -17.87 -9.11
CA ASN A 48 -5.94 -16.65 -9.73
C ASN A 48 -4.42 -16.62 -9.59
N GLY A 49 -3.73 -16.90 -10.69
CA GLY A 49 -2.29 -16.81 -10.77
C GLY A 49 -1.89 -15.35 -10.88
N SER A 50 -2.12 -14.57 -9.82
CA SER A 50 -1.53 -13.24 -9.54
C SER A 50 -2.32 -12.58 -8.40
N GLU A 51 -1.62 -12.08 -7.37
CA GLU A 51 -2.14 -11.17 -6.33
C GLU A 51 -2.92 -11.79 -5.15
N GLY A 52 -2.31 -12.70 -4.39
CA GLY A 52 -2.91 -13.20 -3.14
C GLY A 52 -3.11 -12.14 -2.07
N LEU A 53 -2.35 -11.03 -2.10
CA LEU A 53 -2.39 -10.01 -1.05
C LEU A 53 -2.42 -8.59 -1.63
N GLU A 54 -3.29 -7.74 -1.09
CA GLU A 54 -3.39 -6.33 -1.41
C GLU A 54 -3.44 -5.48 -0.14
N ILE A 55 -2.66 -4.39 -0.10
CA ILE A 55 -2.67 -3.43 1.00
C ILE A 55 -3.03 -2.06 0.46
N LEU A 56 -4.05 -1.43 1.04
CA LEU A 56 -4.43 -0.05 0.79
C LEU A 56 -4.04 0.79 2.01
N ALA A 57 -3.29 1.86 1.78
CA ALA A 57 -2.94 2.84 2.81
C ALA A 57 -3.37 4.23 2.36
N MET A 58 -3.97 4.99 3.28
CA MET A 58 -4.38 6.37 3.03
C MET A 58 -4.08 7.26 4.22
N GLY A 59 -3.73 8.51 3.94
CA GLY A 59 -3.46 9.49 4.98
C GLY A 59 -3.34 10.89 4.42
N LYS A 60 -3.14 11.85 5.31
CA LYS A 60 -2.85 13.24 4.94
C LYS A 60 -1.36 13.47 4.86
N PHE A 61 -0.97 14.46 4.08
CA PHE A 61 0.40 14.94 4.00
C PHE A 61 0.44 16.46 4.05
N ALA A 62 1.45 17.00 4.73
CA ALA A 62 1.77 18.41 4.73
C ALA A 62 2.51 18.81 3.43
N PRO A 63 2.48 20.08 2.99
CA PRO A 63 3.09 20.50 1.72
C PRO A 63 4.58 20.16 1.58
N ASP A 64 5.33 20.17 2.68
CA ASP A 64 6.74 19.82 2.75
C ASP A 64 7.00 18.32 2.60
N GLU A 65 6.03 17.47 2.96
CA GLU A 65 6.12 16.01 2.79
C GLU A 65 5.83 15.57 1.34
N ARG A 66 5.25 16.45 0.51
CA ARG A 66 4.83 16.13 -0.86
C ARG A 66 5.96 15.58 -1.72
N ALA A 67 7.10 16.25 -1.75
CA ALA A 67 8.23 15.85 -2.59
C ALA A 67 8.79 14.48 -2.16
N MET A 68 8.83 14.23 -0.86
CA MET A 68 9.24 12.94 -0.30
C MET A 68 8.25 11.83 -0.67
N LEU A 69 6.94 12.07 -0.57
CA LEU A 69 5.92 11.10 -0.95
C LEU A 69 5.92 10.81 -2.46
N GLN A 70 6.05 11.85 -3.28
CA GLN A 70 6.16 11.70 -4.72
C GLN A 70 7.38 10.85 -5.10
N GLY A 71 8.56 11.17 -4.55
CA GLY A 71 9.76 10.36 -4.78
C GLY A 71 9.60 8.94 -4.29
N MET A 72 8.91 8.73 -3.15
CA MET A 72 8.63 7.38 -2.64
C MET A 72 7.75 6.56 -3.60
N ILE A 73 6.71 7.18 -4.17
CA ILE A 73 5.82 6.56 -5.15
C ILE A 73 6.60 6.18 -6.42
N GLU A 74 7.45 7.08 -6.91
CA GLU A 74 8.27 6.85 -8.11
C GLU A 74 9.32 5.76 -7.91
N ASP A 75 10.00 5.76 -6.76
CA ASP A 75 10.98 4.74 -6.38
C ASP A 75 10.32 3.36 -6.29
N PHE A 76 9.19 3.25 -5.58
CA PHE A 76 8.50 1.97 -5.37
C PHE A 76 7.82 1.46 -6.66
N ALA A 77 7.37 2.34 -7.55
CA ALA A 77 6.86 1.92 -8.85
C ALA A 77 7.94 1.22 -9.71
N SER A 78 9.21 1.52 -9.44
CA SER A 78 10.36 0.98 -10.19
C SER A 78 10.89 -0.35 -9.60
N ASP A 79 10.63 -0.63 -8.32
CA ASP A 79 11.22 -1.77 -7.60
C ASP A 79 10.23 -2.52 -6.69
N VAL A 80 10.51 -3.82 -6.48
CA VAL A 80 9.83 -4.62 -5.46
C VAL A 80 10.40 -4.27 -4.08
N SER A 81 9.53 -4.00 -3.11
CA SER A 81 9.94 -3.65 -1.75
C SER A 81 9.14 -4.41 -0.70
N THR A 82 9.81 -4.72 0.41
CA THR A 82 9.14 -5.36 1.55
C THR A 82 8.24 -4.34 2.26
N VAL A 83 6.99 -4.72 2.49
CA VAL A 83 6.00 -3.89 3.18
C VAL A 83 5.75 -4.43 4.58
N VAL A 84 5.87 -3.57 5.59
CA VAL A 84 5.47 -3.86 6.97
C VAL A 84 4.35 -2.91 7.33
N ALA A 85 3.18 -3.44 7.72
CA ALA A 85 2.08 -2.63 8.22
C ALA A 85 1.76 -3.01 9.67
N ASP A 86 1.69 -2.02 10.56
CA ASP A 86 1.40 -2.18 11.99
C ASP A 86 2.27 -3.26 12.67
N GLY A 87 3.56 -3.26 12.35
CA GLY A 87 4.52 -4.22 12.90
C GLY A 87 4.47 -5.62 12.29
N ARG A 88 3.55 -5.89 11.34
CA ARG A 88 3.47 -7.15 10.62
C ARG A 88 4.10 -7.04 9.24
N SER A 89 5.06 -7.91 8.94
CA SER A 89 5.64 -8.02 7.60
C SER A 89 4.69 -8.77 6.66
N TYR A 90 4.49 -8.20 5.47
CA TYR A 90 3.70 -8.76 4.38
C TYR A 90 4.57 -9.22 3.20
N GLY A 91 5.89 -9.17 3.37
CA GLY A 91 6.84 -9.60 2.36
C GLY A 91 6.95 -8.61 1.19
N ALA A 92 7.51 -9.11 0.10
CA ALA A 92 7.80 -8.36 -1.11
C ALA A 92 6.52 -7.98 -1.86
N MET A 93 6.29 -6.68 -2.05
CA MET A 93 5.13 -6.15 -2.76
C MET A 93 5.54 -5.12 -3.82
N ILE A 94 4.64 -4.84 -4.75
CA ILE A 94 4.77 -3.84 -5.82
C ILE A 94 3.70 -2.77 -5.60
N LEU A 95 4.06 -1.49 -5.81
CA LEU A 95 3.09 -0.41 -5.80
C LEU A 95 2.27 -0.50 -7.11
N ARG A 96 0.98 -0.78 -6.97
CA ARG A 96 0.03 -0.83 -8.08
C ARG A 96 -0.52 0.55 -8.40
N GLU A 97 -0.72 1.37 -7.38
CA GLU A 97 -1.29 2.70 -7.51
C GLU A 97 -0.77 3.62 -6.40
N GLY A 98 -0.24 4.79 -6.77
CA GLY A 98 0.12 5.86 -5.84
C GLY A 98 -0.46 7.18 -6.31
N VAL A 99 -1.40 7.75 -5.56
CA VAL A 99 -2.09 8.99 -5.91
C VAL A 99 -1.91 10.01 -4.81
N LEU A 100 -1.51 11.23 -5.19
CA LEU A 100 -1.50 12.41 -4.34
C LEU A 100 -2.59 13.35 -4.82
N THR A 101 -3.53 13.71 -3.94
CA THR A 101 -4.62 14.65 -4.24
C THR A 101 -4.52 15.87 -3.34
N GLU A 102 -4.39 17.04 -3.94
CA GLU A 102 -4.43 18.32 -3.24
C GLU A 102 -5.80 18.97 -3.42
N LYS A 103 -6.33 19.56 -2.35
CA LYS A 103 -7.60 20.28 -2.40
C LYS A 103 -7.32 21.77 -2.41
N ARG A 104 -7.91 22.51 -3.35
CA ARG A 104 -7.75 23.97 -3.43
C ARG A 104 -8.17 24.62 -2.11
N GLY A 105 -7.26 25.36 -1.50
CA GLY A 105 -7.49 26.09 -0.25
C GLY A 105 -7.08 25.37 1.04
N GLU A 106 -6.62 24.11 0.95
CA GLU A 106 -6.05 23.37 2.09
C GLU A 106 -4.52 23.38 2.04
N VAL A 107 -3.89 23.43 3.22
CA VAL A 107 -2.43 23.34 3.36
C VAL A 107 -2.06 21.86 3.40
N GLY A 108 -1.70 21.29 2.24
CA GLY A 108 -1.32 19.88 2.08
C GLY A 108 -2.26 19.10 1.16
N GLY A 109 -2.37 17.80 1.39
CA GLY A 109 -3.24 16.93 0.61
C GLY A 109 -3.48 15.57 1.24
N VAL A 110 -4.07 14.67 0.45
CA VAL A 110 -4.33 13.28 0.81
C VAL A 110 -3.56 12.37 -0.13
N TYR A 111 -2.93 11.33 0.41
CA TYR A 111 -2.31 10.28 -0.37
C TYR A 111 -3.13 8.98 -0.29
N ARG A 112 -3.11 8.21 -1.37
CA ARG A 112 -3.62 6.85 -1.44
C ARG A 112 -2.58 5.96 -2.11
N LEU A 113 -2.17 4.90 -1.42
CA LEU A 113 -1.21 3.90 -1.90
C LEU A 113 -1.88 2.53 -1.93
N ARG A 114 -1.69 1.80 -3.03
CA ARG A 114 -2.17 0.43 -3.24
C ARG A 114 -1.01 -0.47 -3.58
N PHE A 115 -0.74 -1.45 -2.73
CA PHE A 115 0.33 -2.43 -2.90
C PHE A 115 -0.27 -3.78 -3.26
N GLY A 116 0.34 -4.48 -4.21
CA GLY A 116 0.00 -5.84 -4.59
C GLY A 116 1.20 -6.75 -4.39
N GLY A 117 1.01 -7.88 -3.71
CA GLY A 117 2.05 -8.86 -3.43
C GLY A 117 1.58 -10.29 -3.68
N TYR A 118 2.55 -11.18 -3.80
CA TYR A 118 2.30 -12.62 -3.75
C TYR A 118 2.26 -13.04 -2.27
N GLU A 119 1.27 -13.85 -1.89
CA GLU A 119 1.37 -14.54 -0.59
C GLU A 119 2.43 -15.64 -0.77
N ILE A 120 3.50 -15.59 0.05
CA ILE A 120 4.54 -16.62 0.08
C ILE A 120 4.04 -17.82 0.88
#